data_AF-A0A521MGP5-F1
#
_entry.id   AF-A0A521MGP5-F1
#
_cell.length_a   1.000
_cell.length_b   1.000
_cell.length_c   1.000
_cell.angle_alpha   90.00
_cell.angle_beta   90.00
_cell.angle_gamma   90.00
#
_symmetry.space_group_name_H-M   'P 1'
#
loop_
_entity.id
_entity.type
_entity.pdbx_description
1 polymer ?
#
loop_
_entity_poly.entity_id
_entity_poly.type
_entity_poly.pdbx_seq_one_letter_code
_entity_poly.pdbx_strand_id
1 'polypeptide(L)'
;PGVVPYLEEPKDLPLETPLDLPVATLSSGGDVVSGSGWDRISADMVDMETYAVARAARTFGIPLIGLCGVSDGPGELAGAHDWHKLLGYLDGELAKAVDLLAEHFA
;
A
#
# COMPACT_ATOMS: atom_id res chain seq x y z
N PRO A 1 22.46 -3.65 -3.43
CA PRO A 1 21.39 -4.38 -2.71
C PRO A 1 20.87 -3.51 -1.56
N GLY A 2 19.55 -3.36 -1.40
CA GLY A 2 19.00 -2.53 -0.32
C GLY A 2 18.69 -1.07 -0.68
N VAL A 3 18.94 -0.66 -1.93
CA VAL A 3 18.61 0.67 -2.45
C VAL A 3 17.79 0.55 -3.72
N VAL A 4 16.85 1.48 -3.92
CA VAL A 4 16.08 1.55 -5.16
C VAL A 4 16.99 2.10 -6.27
N PRO A 5 17.13 1.39 -7.41
CA PRO A 5 17.99 1.83 -8.51
C PRO A 5 17.66 3.26 -8.95
N TYR A 6 18.68 4.05 -9.25
CA TYR A 6 18.60 5.45 -9.72
C TYR A 6 18.02 6.47 -8.72
N LEU A 7 17.46 6.05 -7.58
CA LEU A 7 16.96 6.95 -6.54
C LEU A 7 17.93 7.13 -5.37
N GLU A 8 18.87 6.20 -5.19
CA GLU A 8 19.76 6.15 -4.01
C GLU A 8 19.00 6.13 -2.66
N GLU A 9 17.72 5.79 -2.69
CA GLU A 9 16.85 5.69 -1.52
C GLU A 9 16.83 4.26 -0.96
N PRO A 10 16.60 4.06 0.35
CA PRO A 10 16.44 2.75 0.96
C PRO A 10 15.29 1.97 0.33
N LYS A 11 15.46 0.65 0.12
CA LYS A 11 14.39 -0.19 -0.45
C LYS A 11 13.12 -0.24 0.42
N ASP A 12 13.26 -0.08 1.73
CA ASP A 12 12.17 -0.10 2.68
C ASP A 12 12.09 1.28 3.36
N LEU A 13 10.90 1.88 3.36
CA LEU A 13 10.61 3.13 4.08
C LEU A 13 9.58 2.80 5.18
N PRO A 14 9.99 2.75 6.46
CA PRO A 14 9.04 2.46 7.54
C PRO A 14 8.02 3.59 7.66
N LEU A 15 6.74 3.21 7.73
CA LEU A 15 5.63 4.11 8.00
C LEU A 15 5.07 3.79 9.39
N GLU A 16 4.71 4.82 10.14
CA GLU A 16 4.05 4.65 11.43
C GLU A 16 2.55 4.46 11.21
N THR A 17 1.94 3.61 12.04
CA THR A 17 0.48 3.46 12.11
C THR A 17 0.05 3.54 13.58
N PRO A 18 -0.70 4.58 13.98
CA PRO A 18 -1.13 4.76 15.36
C PRO A 18 -2.39 3.94 15.71
N LEU A 19 -2.92 3.16 14.75
CA LEU A 19 -4.17 2.42 14.89
C LEU A 19 -3.91 0.94 15.20
N ASP A 20 -4.82 0.33 15.97
CA ASP A 20 -4.87 -1.13 16.20
C ASP A 20 -5.51 -1.83 14.99
N LEU A 21 -4.82 -1.78 13.86
CA LEU A 21 -5.17 -2.44 12.61
C LEU A 21 -4.05 -3.38 12.17
N PRO A 22 -4.34 -4.42 11.37
CA PRO A 22 -3.30 -5.28 10.80
C PRO A 22 -2.23 -4.46 10.06
N VAL A 23 -0.96 -4.77 10.33
CA VAL A 23 0.20 -4.15 9.67
C VAL A 23 0.76 -5.11 8.64
N ALA A 24 1.10 -4.58 7.47
CA ALA A 24 1.61 -5.34 6.34
C ALA A 24 2.78 -4.60 5.67
N THR A 25 3.66 -5.37 5.03
CA THR A 25 4.65 -4.84 4.10
C THR A 25 4.00 -4.59 2.74
N LEU A 26 4.38 -3.49 2.08
CA LEU A 26 3.79 -3.07 0.80
C LEU A 26 4.87 -2.81 -0.23
N SER A 27 4.75 -3.43 -1.40
CA SER A 27 5.63 -3.22 -2.55
C SER A 27 4.96 -2.33 -3.59
N SER A 28 5.51 -1.14 -3.82
CA SER A 28 5.00 -0.23 -4.86
C SER A 28 5.77 -0.35 -6.17
N GLY A 29 5.07 -0.37 -7.30
CA GLY A 29 5.67 -0.39 -8.64
C GLY A 29 4.72 0.09 -9.74
N GLY A 30 5.21 0.24 -10.97
CA GLY A 30 4.36 0.67 -12.09
C GLY A 30 3.49 -0.43 -12.70
N ASP A 31 3.63 -1.67 -12.23
CA ASP A 31 2.95 -2.85 -12.76
C ASP A 31 1.68 -3.13 -11.95
N VAL A 32 0.63 -3.58 -12.64
CA VAL A 32 -0.44 -4.35 -12.01
C VAL A 32 0.06 -5.78 -11.83
N VAL A 33 0.23 -6.24 -10.59
CA VAL A 33 0.82 -7.56 -10.30
C VAL A 33 -0.26 -8.64 -10.19
N SER A 34 -0.16 -9.68 -11.01
CA SER A 34 -1.06 -10.84 -10.98
C SER A 34 -0.31 -12.14 -11.30
N GLY A 35 -0.90 -13.29 -10.93
CA GLY A 35 -0.37 -14.61 -11.28
C GLY A 35 1.09 -14.81 -10.89
N SER A 36 1.91 -15.35 -11.82
CA SER A 36 3.35 -15.53 -11.60
C SER A 36 4.13 -14.23 -11.37
N GLY A 37 3.50 -13.06 -11.57
CA GLY A 37 4.06 -11.77 -11.16
C GLY A 37 4.34 -11.70 -9.65
N TRP A 38 3.63 -12.46 -8.84
CA TRP A 38 3.85 -12.54 -7.39
C TRP A 38 5.13 -13.27 -6.99
N ASP A 39 5.69 -14.12 -7.86
CA ASP A 39 6.93 -14.88 -7.56
C ASP A 39 8.14 -13.98 -7.27
N ARG A 40 8.10 -12.72 -7.73
CA ARG A 40 9.14 -11.69 -7.48
C ARG A 40 8.81 -10.74 -6.33
N ILE A 41 7.65 -10.88 -5.69
CA ILE A 41 7.19 -10.00 -4.62
C ILE A 41 7.37 -10.71 -3.27
N SER A 42 8.21 -10.13 -2.41
CA SER A 42 8.39 -10.62 -1.03
C SER A 42 7.54 -9.86 0.00
N ALA A 43 6.76 -8.87 -0.44
CA ALA A 43 5.86 -8.09 0.41
C ALA A 43 4.48 -8.76 0.52
N ASP A 44 3.75 -8.44 1.57
CA ASP A 44 2.41 -8.97 1.81
C ASP A 44 1.38 -8.41 0.80
N MET A 45 1.62 -7.18 0.33
CA MET A 45 0.73 -6.44 -0.55
C MET A 45 1.49 -5.71 -1.66
N VAL A 46 0.76 -5.31 -2.70
CA VAL A 46 1.26 -4.49 -3.81
C VAL A 46 0.34 -3.28 -4.04
N ASP A 47 0.93 -2.17 -4.47
CA ASP A 47 0.21 -1.00 -5.00
C ASP A 47 1.09 -0.30 -6.05
N MET A 48 0.67 0.89 -6.50
CA MET A 48 1.41 1.64 -7.51
C MET A 48 1.93 3.00 -7.02
N GLU A 49 1.67 3.40 -5.78
CA GLU A 49 1.85 4.79 -5.33
C GLU A 49 2.67 4.95 -4.04
N THR A 50 2.47 4.08 -3.04
CA THR A 50 2.82 4.39 -1.65
C THR A 50 4.29 4.73 -1.46
N TYR A 51 5.21 3.98 -2.06
CA TYR A 51 6.65 4.27 -1.95
C TYR A 51 7.00 5.66 -2.53
N ALA A 52 6.39 6.04 -3.66
CA ALA A 52 6.64 7.34 -4.27
C ALA A 52 6.12 8.48 -3.39
N VAL A 53 4.95 8.31 -2.78
CA VAL A 53 4.36 9.26 -1.83
C VAL A 53 5.18 9.34 -0.54
N ALA A 54 5.61 8.20 0.03
CA ALA A 54 6.43 8.13 1.23
C ALA A 54 7.77 8.84 1.05
N ARG A 55 8.44 8.63 -0.08
CA ARG A 55 9.68 9.33 -0.43
C ARG A 55 9.46 10.85 -0.52
N ALA A 56 8.38 11.28 -1.17
CA ALA A 56 8.05 12.70 -1.28
C ALA A 56 7.77 13.31 0.11
N ALA A 57 6.92 12.67 0.91
CA ALA A 57 6.59 13.13 2.27
C ALA A 57 7.85 13.25 3.14
N ARG A 58 8.72 12.24 3.13
CA ARG A 58 10.01 12.25 3.84
C ARG A 58 10.93 13.37 3.37
N THR A 59 10.99 13.64 2.06
CA THR A 59 11.78 14.76 1.49
C THR A 59 11.38 16.11 2.10
N PHE A 60 10.09 16.29 2.38
CA PHE A 60 9.54 17.52 2.96
C PHE A 60 9.31 17.46 4.48
N GLY A 61 9.72 16.38 5.15
CA GLY A 61 9.51 16.21 6.60
C GLY A 61 8.04 16.10 7.01
N ILE A 62 7.17 15.62 6.11
CA ILE A 62 5.75 15.43 6.37
C ILE A 62 5.52 13.99 6.85
N PRO A 63 4.83 13.77 7.99
CA PRO A 63 4.46 12.42 8.43
C PRO A 63 3.44 11.80 7.46
N LEU A 64 3.54 10.50 7.24
CA LEU A 64 2.66 9.74 6.36
C LEU A 64 2.21 8.45 7.03
N ILE A 65 0.92 8.16 6.91
CA ILE A 65 0.29 6.89 7.29
C ILE A 65 -0.27 6.26 6.02
N GLY A 66 0.02 4.97 5.80
CA GLY A 66 -0.54 4.21 4.68
C GLY A 66 -1.71 3.35 5.13
N LEU A 67 -2.86 3.49 4.46
CA LEU A 67 -4.03 2.61 4.62
C LEU A 67 -4.36 2.00 3.26
N CYS A 68 -4.39 0.67 3.18
CA CYS A 68 -4.63 -0.04 1.92
C CYS A 68 -5.63 -1.18 2.14
N GLY A 69 -6.71 -1.19 1.36
CA GLY A 69 -7.67 -2.29 1.30
C GLY A 69 -7.27 -3.32 0.23
N VAL A 70 -7.38 -4.60 0.54
CA VAL A 70 -7.04 -5.69 -0.39
C VAL A 70 -8.20 -5.93 -1.36
N SER A 71 -8.11 -5.41 -2.59
CA SER A 71 -9.16 -5.53 -3.62
C SER A 71 -9.13 -6.84 -4.40
N ASP A 72 -7.99 -7.52 -4.40
CA ASP A 72 -7.73 -8.74 -5.14
C ASP A 72 -6.54 -9.48 -4.51
N GLY A 73 -6.28 -10.70 -4.96
CA GLY A 73 -5.24 -11.57 -4.41
C GLY A 73 -4.29 -12.08 -5.49
N PRO A 74 -3.34 -12.96 -5.13
CA PRO A 74 -2.25 -13.38 -6.01
C PRO A 74 -2.63 -14.25 -7.21
N GLY A 75 -3.93 -14.51 -7.40
CA GLY A 75 -4.43 -15.28 -8.53
C GLY A 75 -4.27 -14.57 -9.88
N GLU A 76 -4.66 -15.27 -10.94
CA GLU A 76 -4.84 -14.64 -12.25
C GLU A 76 -6.02 -13.67 -12.20
N LEU A 77 -5.82 -12.45 -12.67
CA LEU A 77 -6.89 -11.49 -12.88
C LEU A 77 -7.51 -11.77 -14.25
N ALA A 78 -8.80 -12.09 -14.32
CA ALA A 78 -9.48 -12.28 -15.61
C ALA A 78 -9.77 -10.93 -16.32
N GLY A 79 -9.47 -9.81 -15.65
CA GLY A 79 -9.54 -8.43 -16.14
C GLY A 79 -9.82 -7.44 -15.01
N ALA A 80 -9.90 -6.15 -15.33
CA ALA A 80 -10.16 -5.08 -14.34
C ALA A 80 -11.49 -5.27 -13.57
N HIS A 81 -12.42 -6.08 -14.08
CA HIS A 81 -13.70 -6.35 -13.43
C HIS A 81 -13.58 -7.16 -12.13
N ASP A 82 -12.46 -7.84 -11.86
CA ASP A 82 -12.34 -8.69 -10.68
C ASP A 82 -12.05 -7.91 -9.40
N TRP A 83 -11.20 -6.88 -9.43
CA TRP A 83 -10.95 -6.03 -8.26
C TRP A 83 -12.08 -5.04 -7.97
N HIS A 84 -12.88 -4.65 -9.00
CA HIS A 84 -13.95 -3.66 -8.82
C HIS A 84 -15.08 -4.15 -7.90
N LYS A 85 -15.25 -5.47 -7.75
CA LYS A 85 -16.34 -6.07 -6.97
C LYS A 85 -16.25 -5.74 -5.48
N LEU A 86 -15.04 -5.56 -4.96
CA LEU A 86 -14.82 -5.30 -3.53
C LEU A 86 -14.73 -3.81 -3.20
N LEU A 87 -14.59 -2.92 -4.20
CA LEU A 87 -14.35 -1.51 -3.94
C LEU A 87 -15.43 -0.85 -3.09
N GLY A 88 -16.71 -1.16 -3.29
CA GLY A 88 -17.79 -0.60 -2.47
C GLY A 88 -17.76 -1.06 -1.01
N TYR A 89 -17.30 -2.29 -0.76
CA TYR A 89 -17.10 -2.77 0.61
C TYR A 89 -15.85 -2.15 1.24
N LEU A 90 -14.74 -2.12 0.50
CA LEU A 90 -13.47 -1.55 0.95
C LEU A 90 -13.55 -0.06 1.21
N ASP A 91 -14.32 0.70 0.43
CA ASP A 91 -14.61 2.11 0.67
C ASP A 91 -15.17 2.32 2.08
N GLY A 92 -16.18 1.53 2.46
CA GLY A 92 -16.77 1.59 3.80
C GLY A 92 -15.81 1.18 4.92
N GLU A 93 -14.97 0.17 4.72
CA GLU A 93 -13.97 -0.23 5.72
C GLU A 93 -12.82 0.79 5.85
N LEU A 94 -12.36 1.37 4.74
CA LEU A 94 -11.35 2.42 4.75
C LEU A 94 -11.88 3.72 5.37
N ALA A 95 -13.14 4.08 5.12
CA ALA A 95 -13.77 5.22 5.77
C ALA A 95 -13.75 5.08 7.30
N LYS A 96 -14.10 3.91 7.84
CA LYS A 96 -14.00 3.63 9.28
C LYS A 96 -12.56 3.75 9.80
N ALA A 97 -11.58 3.26 9.04
CA ALA A 97 -10.17 3.40 9.42
C ALA A 97 -9.72 4.87 9.46
N VAL A 98 -10.21 5.70 8.54
CA VAL A 98 -9.96 7.15 8.54
C VAL A 98 -10.64 7.82 9.74
N ASP A 99 -11.86 7.42 10.10
CA ASP A 99 -12.55 7.93 11.29
C ASP A 99 -11.73 7.64 12.56
N LEU A 100 -11.13 6.45 12.69
CA LEU A 100 -10.24 6.11 13.81
C LEU A 100 -8.98 7.00 13.86
N LEU A 101 -8.42 7.41 12.71
CA LEU A 101 -7.33 8.37 12.67
C LEU A 101 -7.80 9.73 13.19
N ALA A 102 -8.97 10.19 12.77
CA ALA A 102 -9.53 11.46 13.22
C ALA A 102 -9.75 11.46 14.74
N GLU A 103 -10.25 10.36 15.31
CA GLU A 103 -10.41 10.18 16.76
C GLU A 103 -9.06 10.15 17.50
N HIS A 104 -8.03 9.51 16.94
CA HIS A 104 -6.70 9.46 17.56
C HIS A 104 -6.02 10.84 17.66
N PHE A 105 -6.25 11.72 16.68
CA PHE A 105 -5.62 13.04 16.61
C PHE A 105 -6.51 14.20 17.11
N ALA A 106 -7.73 13.92 17.57
CA ALA A 106 -8.64 14.91 18.15
C ALA A 106 -8.18 15.37 19.55
#